data_AF-A0A0G0UQP4-F1
#
_entry.id   AF-A0A0G0UQP4-F1
#
_cell.length_a   1.000
_cell.length_b   1.000
_cell.length_c   1.000
_cell.angle_alpha   90.00
_cell.angle_beta   90.00
_cell.angle_gamma   90.00
#
_symmetry.space_group_name_H-M   'P 1'
#
loop_
_entity.id
_entity.type
_entity.pdbx_description
1 polymer ?
#
loop_
_entity_poly.entity_id
_entity_poly.type
_entity_poly.pdbx_seq_one_letter_code
_entity_poly.pdbx_strand_id
1 'polypeptide(L)' 'MSMKTFLMKKMMASQLKGVPQAEQDKLLSMIEKNPELFQKIALEVQEEVKKGKAQMTATMDVAKRYESELKGLI' A
#
# COMPACT_ATOMS: atom_id res chain seq x y z
N MET A 1 -16.21 -11.27 11.92
CA MET A 1 -15.64 -10.10 11.22
C MET A 1 -16.30 -8.84 11.76
N SER A 2 -15.52 -7.83 12.18
CA SER A 2 -16.02 -6.64 12.88
C SER A 2 -16.55 -5.57 11.91
N MET A 3 -17.50 -4.76 12.35
CA MET A 3 -17.99 -3.56 11.66
C MET A 3 -16.85 -2.61 11.22
N LYS A 4 -15.77 -2.55 12.01
CA LYS A 4 -14.55 -1.79 11.64
C LYS A 4 -13.91 -2.32 10.35
N THR A 5 -13.85 -3.64 10.19
CA THR A 5 -13.27 -4.30 9.01
C THR A 5 -14.09 -3.98 7.75
N PHE A 6 -15.42 -3.85 7.87
CA PHE A 6 -16.31 -3.52 6.76
C PHE A 6 -16.17 -2.05 6.30
N LEU A 7 -16.12 -1.09 7.24
CA LEU A 7 -15.94 0.34 6.94
C LEU A 7 -14.56 0.61 6.30
N MET A 8 -13.51 -0.03 6.81
CA MET A 8 -12.16 0.09 6.29
C MET A 8 -12.06 -0.51 4.88
N LYS A 9 -12.67 -1.70 4.64
CA LYS A 9 -12.82 -2.28 3.29
C LYS A 9 -13.59 -1.36 2.35
N LYS A 10 -14.67 -0.71 2.79
CA LYS A 10 -15.48 0.16 1.93
C LYS A 10 -14.78 1.47 1.57
N MET A 11 -14.01 2.03 2.50
CA MET A 11 -13.18 3.21 2.26
C MET A 11 -12.02 2.88 1.31
N MET A 12 -11.31 1.77 1.56
CA MET A 12 -10.29 1.28 0.64
C MET A 12 -10.89 0.95 -0.72
N ALA A 13 -12.01 0.22 -0.81
CA ALA A 13 -12.69 -0.06 -2.08
C ALA A 13 -13.19 1.21 -2.79
N SER A 14 -13.48 2.30 -2.06
CA SER A 14 -13.85 3.58 -2.66
C SER A 14 -12.65 4.35 -3.22
N GLN A 15 -11.47 4.23 -2.59
CA GLN A 15 -10.21 4.79 -3.09
C GLN A 15 -9.54 3.88 -4.13
N LEU A 16 -9.83 2.59 -4.08
CA LEU A 16 -9.40 1.52 -4.98
C LEU A 16 -10.52 1.12 -5.94
N LYS A 17 -11.52 2.00 -6.18
CA LYS A 17 -12.57 1.79 -7.18
C LYS A 17 -11.87 1.64 -8.55
N GLY A 18 -11.62 0.40 -8.96
CA GLY A 18 -10.86 0.06 -10.16
C GLY A 18 -9.75 -0.96 -9.96
N VAL A 19 -9.36 -1.28 -8.73
CA VAL A 19 -8.34 -2.30 -8.41
C VAL A 19 -9.02 -3.66 -8.18
N PRO A 20 -8.79 -4.65 -9.06
CA PRO A 20 -9.35 -5.99 -8.94
C PRO A 20 -9.00 -6.67 -7.60
N GLN A 21 -9.87 -7.56 -7.11
CA GLN A 21 -9.59 -8.35 -5.91
C GLN A 21 -8.28 -9.15 -6.01
N ALA A 22 -7.97 -9.65 -7.21
CA ALA A 22 -6.71 -10.34 -7.49
C ALA A 22 -5.47 -9.46 -7.21
N GLU A 23 -5.55 -8.15 -7.42
CA GLU A 23 -4.45 -7.22 -7.10
C GLU A 23 -4.33 -6.97 -5.59
N GLN A 24 -5.45 -6.99 -4.86
CA GLN A 24 -5.45 -6.89 -3.40
C GLN A 24 -4.83 -8.13 -2.76
N ASP A 25 -5.20 -9.32 -3.24
CA ASP A 25 -4.62 -10.58 -2.77
C ASP A 25 -3.13 -10.68 -3.12
N LYS A 26 -2.74 -10.19 -4.30
CA LYS A 26 -1.32 -10.08 -4.68
C LYS A 26 -0.56 -9.16 -3.73
N LEU A 27 -1.12 -7.99 -3.39
CA LEU A 27 -0.54 -7.07 -2.40
C LEU A 27 -0.37 -7.72 -1.03
N LEU A 28 -1.40 -8.41 -0.54
CA LEU A 28 -1.33 -9.17 0.71
C LEU A 28 -0.22 -10.22 0.66
N SER A 29 -0.13 -11.00 -0.42
CA SER A 29 0.92 -12.01 -0.56
C SER A 29 2.33 -11.41 -0.59
N MET A 30 2.52 -10.24 -1.19
CA MET A 30 3.80 -9.54 -1.18
C MET A 30 4.16 -9.02 0.22
N ILE A 31 3.17 -8.51 0.97
CA ILE A 31 3.35 -8.10 2.37
C ILE A 31 3.75 -9.29 3.23
N GLU A 32 3.13 -10.45 3.05
CA GLU A 32 3.49 -11.68 3.76
C GLU A 32 4.92 -12.16 3.42
N LYS A 33 5.33 -12.04 2.16
CA LYS A 33 6.69 -12.40 1.73
C LYS A 33 7.77 -11.49 2.33
N ASN A 34 7.50 -10.19 2.49
CA ASN A 34 8.47 -9.25 3.02
C ASN A 34 7.81 -8.11 3.84
N PRO A 35 7.36 -8.39 5.07
CA PRO A 35 6.65 -7.40 5.89
C PRO A 35 7.52 -6.19 6.25
N GLU A 36 8.84 -6.39 6.36
CA GLU A 36 9.79 -5.32 6.67
C GLU A 36 9.88 -4.27 5.55
N LEU A 37 9.87 -4.70 4.29
CA LEU A 37 9.85 -3.80 3.14
C LEU A 37 8.60 -2.91 3.17
N PHE A 38 7.43 -3.50 3.40
CA PHE A 38 6.18 -2.74 3.45
C PHE A 38 6.10 -1.82 4.67
N GLN A 39 6.70 -2.22 5.80
CA GLN A 39 6.83 -1.33 6.94
C GLN A 39 7.72 -0.12 6.63
N LYS A 40 8.85 -0.31 5.94
CA LYS A 40 9.72 0.79 5.49
C LYS A 40 8.98 1.71 4.51
N ILE A 41 8.32 1.15 3.51
CA ILE A 41 7.49 1.90 2.55
C ILE A 41 6.45 2.75 3.30
N ALA A 42 5.72 2.15 4.25
CA ALA A 42 4.70 2.88 5.00
C ALA A 42 5.28 4.04 5.83
N LEU A 43 6.44 3.85 6.46
CA LEU A 43 7.13 4.89 7.22
C LEU A 43 7.59 6.03 6.30
N GLU A 44 8.24 5.71 5.17
CA GLU A 44 8.68 6.73 4.22
C GLU A 44 7.50 7.48 3.59
N VAL A 45 6.40 6.80 3.25
CA VAL A 45 5.19 7.47 2.77
C VAL A 45 4.66 8.43 3.82
N GLN A 46 4.61 8.03 5.09
CA GLN A 46 4.20 8.93 6.17
C GLN A 46 5.13 10.13 6.32
N GLU A 47 6.44 9.95 6.18
CA GLU A 47 7.38 11.07 6.20
C GLU A 47 7.17 12.03 5.03
N GLU A 48 6.98 11.52 3.82
CA GLU A 48 6.73 12.34 2.63
C GLU A 48 5.39 13.09 2.73
N VAL A 49 4.36 12.47 3.29
CA VAL A 49 3.08 13.14 3.59
C VAL A 49 3.28 14.22 4.65
N LYS A 50 4.06 13.96 5.71
CA LYS A 50 4.39 14.97 6.73
C LYS A 50 5.17 16.15 6.15
N LYS A 51 5.97 15.93 5.10
CA LYS A 51 6.64 17.00 4.33
C LYS A 51 5.69 17.80 3.44
N GLY A 52 4.40 17.48 3.43
CA GLY A 52 3.36 18.20 2.68
C GLY A 52 3.05 17.60 1.32
N LYS A 53 3.60 16.44 0.96
CA LYS A 53 3.21 15.76 -0.29
C LYS A 53 1.82 15.14 -0.16
N ALA A 54 1.08 15.13 -1.25
CA ALA A 54 -0.17 14.38 -1.33
C ALA A 54 0.09 12.89 -1.13
N GLN A 55 -0.77 12.21 -0.37
CA GLN A 55 -0.59 10.79 -0.01
C GLN A 55 -0.43 9.88 -1.23
N MET A 56 -1.17 10.14 -2.31
CA MET A 56 -1.04 9.36 -3.55
C MET A 56 0.33 9.55 -4.21
N THR A 57 0.83 10.79 -4.27
CA THR A 57 2.16 11.11 -4.81
C THR A 57 3.27 10.52 -3.95
N ALA A 58 3.19 10.66 -2.63
CA ALA A 58 4.12 10.06 -1.69
C ALA A 58 4.18 8.53 -1.84
N THR A 59 3.01 7.89 -1.94
CA THR A 59 2.92 6.43 -2.14
C THR A 59 3.58 6.02 -3.46
N MET A 60 3.31 6.72 -4.57
CA MET A 60 3.96 6.42 -5.85
C MET A 60 5.47 6.65 -5.81
N ASP A 61 5.93 7.75 -5.23
CA ASP A 61 7.36 8.08 -5.13
C ASP A 61 8.12 7.00 -4.35
N VAL A 62 7.59 6.60 -3.20
CA VAL A 62 8.21 5.59 -2.34
C VAL A 62 8.11 4.22 -2.98
N ALA A 63 6.95 3.82 -3.51
CA ALA A 63 6.81 2.55 -4.22
C ALA A 63 7.76 2.45 -5.42
N LYS A 64 8.05 3.58 -6.10
CA LYS A 64 9.01 3.64 -7.19
C LYS A 64 10.46 3.48 -6.71
N ARG A 65 10.82 3.99 -5.53
CA ARG A 65 12.13 3.74 -4.90
C ARG A 65 12.34 2.27 -4.59
N TYR A 66 11.29 1.63 -4.10
CA TYR A 66 11.28 0.20 -3.76
C TYR A 66 10.83 -0.70 -4.91
N GLU A 67 10.67 -0.18 -6.14
CA GLU A 67 10.14 -0.93 -7.27
C GLU A 67 10.97 -2.17 -7.57
N SER A 68 12.30 -2.08 -7.45
CA SER A 68 13.21 -3.21 -7.66
C SER A 68 13.00 -4.32 -6.62
N GLU A 69 12.78 -3.94 -5.36
CA GLU A 69 12.54 -4.89 -4.26
C GLU A 69 11.15 -5.51 -4.39
N LEU A 70 10.14 -4.70 -4.71
CA LEU A 70 8.77 -5.15 -4.97
C LEU A 70 8.72 -6.11 -6.16
N LYS A 71 9.43 -5.81 -7.25
CA LYS A 71 9.53 -6.70 -8.42
C LYS A 71 10.18 -8.04 -8.09
N GLY A 72 11.12 -8.07 -7.15
CA GLY A 72 11.73 -9.32 -6.65
C GLY A 72 10.77 -10.20 -5.83
N LEU A 73 9.63 -9.66 -5.40
CA LEU A 73 8.61 -10.38 -4.63
C LEU A 73 7.45 -10.90 -5.48
N ILE A 74 7.35 -10.45 -6.75
CA ILE A 74 6.30 -10.85 -7.72
C ILE A 74 6.55 -12.25 -8.25
#